data_AF-A0A238ZKM1-F1
#
_entry.id   AF-A0A238ZKM1-F1
#
_cell.length_a   1.000
_cell.length_b   1.000
_cell.length_c   1.000
_cell.angle_alpha   90.00
_cell.angle_beta   90.00
_cell.angle_gamma   90.00
#
_symmetry.space_group_name_H-M   'P 1'
#
loop_
_entity.id
_entity.type
_entity.pdbx_description
1 polymer ?
#
loop_
_entity_poly.entity_id
_entity_poly.type
_entity_poly.pdbx_seq_one_letter_code
_entity_poly.pdbx_strand_id
1 'polypeptide(L)'
;MKRRQRISLSTLPALLVLLVGTLLGTVTSAHAEDWGPGAQLAAPPGRPAAGHGPGPGAAGHGPGREADTPGRVPGGPENPRICIGATFTDPKFFCGDPRLGPRQLPAKGLLGAMLTDYRRLDGQNANGFLRTWFDFAANSYKFPPDDGFLPGGPVAVINLAVGQRIDRFGGEGGRFLAPAGSPYAQRSIAPSNLNTFDPGYPFNYHLYKVVRSFAVSAGPVAPFYGQPGNGLQYVLPLGDSVANHITNGDLIRLN
;
A
#
# COMPACT_ATOMS: atom_id res chain seq x y z
N MET A 1 -66.59 62.27 29.76
CA MET A 1 -67.88 62.12 29.04
C MET A 1 -67.61 61.61 27.62
N LYS A 2 -68.46 60.70 27.13
CA LYS A 2 -68.37 59.93 25.87
C LYS A 2 -68.36 60.80 24.58
N ARG A 3 -67.60 60.38 23.55
CA ARG A 3 -68.03 60.17 22.13
C ARG A 3 -66.80 59.98 21.23
N ARG A 4 -66.63 58.81 20.60
CA ARG A 4 -67.10 58.34 19.28
C ARG A 4 -66.23 58.79 18.09
N GLN A 5 -65.60 57.77 17.50
CA GLN A 5 -65.43 57.47 16.07
C GLN A 5 -64.67 58.46 15.18
N ARG A 6 -63.73 57.92 14.39
CA ARG A 6 -63.89 57.79 12.92
C ARG A 6 -62.83 56.86 12.33
N ILE A 7 -63.33 55.89 11.57
CA ILE A 7 -62.61 55.14 10.54
C ILE A 7 -62.46 56.08 9.34
N SER A 8 -61.31 56.08 8.67
CA SER A 8 -61.20 56.55 7.29
C SER A 8 -60.27 55.64 6.49
N LEU A 9 -60.82 55.07 5.42
CA LEU A 9 -60.19 54.33 4.33
C LEU A 9 -59.30 55.27 3.49
N SER A 10 -58.25 54.70 2.86
CA SER A 10 -57.65 55.09 1.56
C SER A 10 -56.12 54.89 1.65
N THR A 11 -55.52 53.86 1.05
CA THR A 11 -55.17 53.83 -0.37
C THR A 11 -54.66 52.42 -0.77
N LEU A 12 -55.04 51.99 -1.97
CA LEU A 12 -54.57 50.80 -2.73
C LEU A 12 -53.12 51.01 -3.25
N PRO A 13 -52.55 50.13 -4.11
CA PRO A 13 -52.16 48.73 -3.89
C PRO A 13 -50.65 48.54 -4.21
N ALA A 14 -49.90 47.77 -3.40
CA ALA A 14 -48.53 47.40 -3.74
C ALA A 14 -48.51 46.07 -4.50
N LEU A 15 -48.51 46.18 -5.83
CA LEU A 15 -48.09 45.12 -6.74
C LEU A 15 -46.56 45.07 -6.69
N LEU A 16 -45.98 44.07 -6.03
CA LEU A 16 -44.60 43.67 -6.28
C LEU A 16 -44.51 42.15 -6.28
N VAL A 17 -44.45 41.62 -7.50
CA VAL A 17 -44.09 40.25 -7.82
C VAL A 17 -42.64 40.04 -7.39
N LEU A 18 -42.44 39.22 -6.35
CA LEU A 18 -41.13 38.61 -6.07
C LEU A 18 -41.29 37.11 -6.36
N LEU A 19 -40.74 36.72 -7.51
CA LEU A 19 -40.54 35.33 -7.89
C LEU A 19 -39.78 34.61 -6.77
N VAL A 20 -40.42 33.63 -6.15
CA VAL A 20 -39.73 32.60 -5.36
C VAL A 20 -39.01 31.71 -6.37
N GLY A 21 -37.73 31.99 -6.59
CA GLY A 21 -36.83 31.06 -7.25
C GLY A 21 -36.61 29.86 -6.33
N THR A 22 -37.30 28.76 -6.59
CA THR A 22 -36.96 27.45 -6.02
C THR A 22 -35.64 26.97 -6.62
N LEU A 23 -34.51 27.36 -6.02
CA LEU A 23 -33.27 26.61 -6.14
C LEU A 23 -33.39 25.36 -5.25
N LEU A 24 -34.00 24.31 -5.78
CA LEU A 24 -33.64 22.95 -5.38
C LEU A 24 -32.32 22.65 -6.09
N GLY A 25 -31.23 23.00 -5.43
CA GLY A 25 -29.91 22.49 -5.78
C GLY A 25 -29.96 20.98 -5.75
N THR A 26 -29.81 20.35 -6.91
CA THR A 26 -29.43 18.96 -6.98
C THR A 26 -28.09 18.84 -6.30
N VAL A 27 -28.06 18.18 -5.14
CA VAL A 27 -26.82 17.67 -4.57
C VAL A 27 -26.36 16.62 -5.58
N THR A 28 -25.46 17.02 -6.46
CA THR A 28 -24.67 16.08 -7.24
C THR A 28 -23.84 15.32 -6.21
N SER A 29 -24.25 14.10 -5.90
CA SER A 29 -23.38 13.14 -5.24
C SER A 29 -22.10 13.11 -6.04
N ALA A 30 -21.01 13.61 -5.45
CA ALA A 30 -19.70 13.46 -6.02
C ALA A 30 -19.48 11.97 -6.24
N HIS A 31 -19.33 11.60 -7.51
CA HIS A 31 -18.97 10.27 -7.94
C HIS A 31 -17.70 9.86 -7.18
N ALA A 32 -17.83 8.82 -6.36
CA ALA A 32 -16.69 8.02 -5.98
C ALA A 32 -16.05 7.51 -7.27
N GLU A 33 -14.81 7.89 -7.52
CA GLU A 33 -14.03 7.40 -8.65
C GLU A 33 -13.80 5.89 -8.48
N ASP A 34 -14.67 5.15 -9.16
CA ASP A 34 -14.41 3.93 -9.94
C ASP A 34 -13.24 3.05 -9.47
N TRP A 35 -13.42 2.41 -8.30
CA TRP A 35 -12.82 1.11 -8.05
C TRP A 35 -13.73 0.06 -8.71
N GLY A 36 -13.35 -0.39 -9.91
CA GLY A 36 -14.06 -1.42 -10.67
C GLY A 36 -14.28 -2.73 -9.90
N PRO A 37 -15.25 -3.56 -10.34
CA PRO A 37 -16.16 -4.27 -9.46
C PRO A 37 -15.64 -5.60 -8.91
N GLY A 38 -16.22 -5.99 -7.78
CA GLY A 38 -15.82 -7.14 -6.99
C GLY A 38 -15.88 -8.49 -7.70
N ALA A 39 -15.18 -9.44 -7.10
CA ALA A 39 -15.44 -10.86 -7.25
C ALA A 39 -15.45 -11.49 -5.85
N GLN A 40 -16.64 -11.65 -5.30
CA GLN A 40 -16.92 -12.76 -4.40
C GLN A 40 -16.67 -14.04 -5.19
N LEU A 41 -15.79 -14.92 -4.70
CA LEU A 41 -15.72 -16.29 -5.19
C LEU A 41 -15.61 -17.27 -4.02
N ALA A 42 -16.59 -18.16 -3.98
CA ALA A 42 -16.65 -19.33 -3.14
C ALA A 42 -15.42 -20.23 -3.34
N ALA A 43 -15.03 -20.93 -2.28
CA ALA A 43 -13.94 -21.91 -2.30
C ALA A 43 -14.24 -23.07 -3.27
N PRO A 44 -13.29 -23.44 -4.15
CA PRO A 44 -13.34 -24.73 -4.84
C PRO A 44 -12.77 -25.87 -3.96
N PRO A 45 -13.22 -27.12 -4.13
CA PRO A 45 -12.74 -28.24 -3.35
C PRO A 45 -11.32 -28.66 -3.77
N GLY A 46 -10.59 -29.21 -2.80
CA GLY A 46 -9.15 -29.39 -2.84
C GLY A 46 -8.58 -30.26 -3.97
N ARG A 47 -7.29 -30.02 -4.25
CA ARG A 47 -6.38 -30.88 -5.02
C ARG A 47 -4.92 -30.63 -4.59
N PRO A 48 -4.00 -31.56 -4.88
CA PRO A 48 -3.03 -32.07 -3.90
C PRO A 48 -1.77 -31.22 -3.75
N ALA A 49 -1.08 -31.46 -2.63
CA ALA A 49 0.20 -30.88 -2.26
C ALA A 49 1.20 -30.82 -3.42
N ALA A 50 1.70 -29.63 -3.72
CA ALA A 50 2.84 -29.45 -4.59
C ALA A 50 4.10 -29.99 -3.88
N GLY A 51 4.64 -31.07 -4.44
CA GLY A 51 5.84 -31.72 -3.96
C GLY A 51 7.06 -30.80 -4.00
N HIS A 52 7.88 -30.93 -2.96
CA HIS A 52 9.22 -30.35 -2.89
C HIS A 52 10.10 -31.06 -3.92
N GLY A 53 10.51 -30.36 -4.97
CA GLY A 53 11.56 -30.79 -5.90
C GLY A 53 12.89 -30.13 -5.53
N PRO A 54 14.03 -30.85 -5.62
CA PRO A 54 15.32 -30.35 -5.15
C PRO A 54 15.85 -29.25 -6.07
N GLY A 55 16.38 -28.19 -5.48
CA GLY A 55 17.09 -27.13 -6.22
C GLY A 55 18.32 -27.71 -6.94
N PRO A 56 18.64 -27.24 -8.17
CA PRO A 56 19.83 -27.69 -8.86
C PRO A 56 21.10 -27.19 -8.16
N GLY A 57 22.09 -28.07 -8.15
CA GLY A 57 23.30 -28.00 -7.33
C GLY A 57 24.23 -26.84 -7.63
N ALA A 58 24.99 -26.51 -6.60
CA ALA A 58 26.10 -25.57 -6.62
C ALA A 58 27.16 -25.98 -7.64
N ALA A 59 27.44 -25.10 -8.60
CA ALA A 59 28.70 -25.07 -9.32
C ALA A 59 29.50 -23.87 -8.80
N GLY A 60 30.64 -24.16 -8.16
CA GLY A 60 31.48 -23.17 -7.49
C GLY A 60 32.06 -22.12 -8.44
N HIS A 61 32.15 -20.89 -7.95
CA HIS A 61 33.05 -19.85 -8.45
C HIS A 61 33.82 -19.29 -7.25
N GLY A 62 35.15 -19.27 -7.36
CA GLY A 62 36.09 -18.87 -6.30
C GLY A 62 36.03 -17.37 -5.95
N PRO A 63 36.80 -16.94 -4.93
CA PRO A 63 36.62 -15.62 -4.33
C PRO A 63 37.33 -14.54 -5.15
N GLY A 64 36.59 -13.91 -6.06
CA GLY A 64 36.96 -12.60 -6.60
C GLY A 64 36.54 -11.52 -5.62
N ARG A 65 37.51 -10.94 -4.89
CA ARG A 65 37.31 -9.71 -4.12
C ARG A 65 37.08 -8.55 -5.09
N GLU A 66 35.82 -8.25 -5.40
CA GLU A 66 35.47 -6.94 -5.95
C GLU A 66 35.32 -5.96 -4.78
N ALA A 67 36.19 -4.97 -4.74
CA ALA A 67 36.26 -3.98 -3.69
C ALA A 67 34.92 -3.24 -3.57
N ASP A 68 34.47 -3.14 -2.32
CA ASP A 68 33.32 -2.40 -1.86
C ASP A 68 33.51 -0.90 -2.19
N THR A 69 32.80 -0.41 -3.21
CA THR A 69 32.72 1.02 -3.50
C THR A 69 31.57 1.61 -2.66
N PRO A 70 31.85 2.50 -1.70
CA PRO A 70 30.80 3.11 -0.88
C PRO A 70 29.87 3.94 -1.76
N GLY A 71 28.62 3.51 -1.91
CA GLY A 71 27.58 4.24 -2.65
C GLY A 71 26.88 3.47 -3.78
N ARG A 72 27.20 2.19 -4.03
CA ARG A 72 26.49 1.38 -5.04
C ARG A 72 25.16 0.89 -4.50
N VAL A 73 24.06 1.44 -5.01
CA VAL A 73 22.70 0.95 -4.72
C VAL A 73 22.50 -0.36 -5.50
N PRO A 74 22.19 -1.50 -4.84
CA PRO A 74 21.84 -2.73 -5.54
C PRO A 74 20.62 -2.50 -6.45
N GLY A 75 20.79 -2.64 -7.77
CA GLY A 75 19.70 -2.55 -8.76
C GLY A 75 19.68 -1.32 -9.66
N GLY A 76 20.80 -0.60 -9.84
CA GLY A 76 20.96 0.36 -10.95
C GLY A 76 21.09 -0.31 -12.34
N PRO A 77 20.92 0.42 -13.45
CA PRO A 77 20.89 -0.11 -14.82
C PRO A 77 22.29 -0.44 -15.37
N GLU A 78 23.09 -1.19 -14.63
CA GLU A 78 24.47 -1.53 -15.04
C GLU A 78 24.53 -2.71 -16.03
N ASN A 79 23.38 -3.35 -16.29
CA ASN A 79 23.25 -4.39 -17.30
C ASN A 79 22.05 -4.04 -18.22
N PRO A 80 22.27 -3.67 -19.50
CA PRO A 80 21.19 -3.39 -20.44
C PRO A 80 20.16 -4.53 -20.55
N ARG A 81 20.56 -5.76 -20.22
CA ARG A 81 19.67 -6.93 -20.23
C ARG A 81 18.67 -6.96 -19.08
N ILE A 82 18.85 -6.16 -18.03
CA ILE A 82 17.95 -6.17 -16.87
C ILE A 82 16.52 -5.71 -17.23
N CYS A 83 16.39 -4.87 -18.26
CA CYS A 83 15.10 -4.36 -18.73
C CYS A 83 14.53 -5.09 -19.95
N ILE A 84 15.16 -6.19 -20.41
CA ILE A 84 14.65 -6.96 -21.54
C ILE A 84 13.24 -7.47 -21.23
N GLY A 85 12.32 -7.20 -22.15
CA GLY A 85 10.92 -7.63 -22.09
C GLY A 85 10.03 -6.84 -21.13
N ALA A 86 10.54 -5.78 -20.49
CA ALA A 86 9.69 -4.82 -19.79
C ALA A 86 9.00 -3.88 -20.80
N THR A 87 7.74 -3.53 -20.56
CA THR A 87 7.06 -2.48 -21.33
C THR A 87 7.47 -1.13 -20.78
N PHE A 88 8.14 -0.31 -21.60
CA PHE A 88 8.52 1.03 -21.20
C PHE A 88 7.32 1.98 -21.34
N THR A 89 6.86 2.54 -20.22
CA THR A 89 5.70 3.43 -20.14
C THR A 89 6.07 4.82 -19.60
N ASP A 90 6.83 4.89 -18.50
CA ASP A 90 7.19 6.15 -17.86
C ASP A 90 8.61 6.09 -17.28
N PRO A 91 9.53 7.01 -17.67
CA PRO A 91 10.93 6.98 -17.24
C PRO A 91 11.15 7.11 -15.73
N LYS A 92 10.13 7.51 -14.94
CA LYS A 92 10.24 7.59 -13.49
C LYS A 92 10.23 6.22 -12.80
N PHE A 93 9.85 5.16 -13.50
CA PHE A 93 9.84 3.79 -12.98
C PHE A 93 11.05 2.98 -13.45
N PHE A 94 11.38 1.95 -12.68
CA PHE A 94 12.45 1.03 -13.04
C PHE A 94 12.11 0.29 -14.34
N CYS A 95 13.02 0.29 -15.31
CA CYS A 95 12.78 -0.17 -16.68
C CYS A 95 11.56 0.46 -17.38
N GLY A 96 11.08 1.60 -16.89
CA GLY A 96 9.89 2.27 -17.41
C GLY A 96 8.56 1.64 -17.02
N ASP A 97 8.54 0.65 -16.11
CA ASP A 97 7.33 -0.11 -15.78
C ASP A 97 6.91 0.12 -14.32
N PRO A 98 5.72 0.68 -14.04
CA PRO A 98 5.27 1.00 -12.68
C PRO A 98 5.21 -0.22 -11.75
N ARG A 99 5.00 -1.43 -12.29
CA ARG A 99 4.96 -2.65 -11.47
C ARG A 99 6.31 -2.88 -10.81
N LEU A 100 7.39 -2.51 -11.48
CA LEU A 100 8.75 -2.70 -11.02
C LEU A 100 9.21 -1.62 -10.02
N GLY A 101 8.35 -0.69 -9.60
CA GLY A 101 8.67 0.33 -8.61
C GLY A 101 9.39 1.56 -9.18
N PRO A 102 9.74 2.56 -8.35
CA PRO A 102 10.36 3.80 -8.81
C PRO A 102 11.78 3.53 -9.33
N ARG A 103 12.21 4.30 -10.33
CA ARG A 103 13.54 4.18 -10.94
C ARG A 103 14.66 4.41 -9.94
N GLN A 104 14.48 5.37 -9.05
CA GLN A 104 15.42 5.72 -8.00
C GLN A 104 14.84 5.30 -6.66
N LEU A 105 15.70 4.71 -5.81
CA LEU A 105 15.38 4.39 -4.42
C LEU A 105 16.09 5.40 -3.51
N PRO A 106 15.53 5.70 -2.32
CA PRO A 106 16.22 6.54 -1.37
C PRO A 106 17.43 5.77 -0.83
N ALA A 107 18.59 6.42 -0.81
CA ALA A 107 19.85 5.84 -0.33
C ALA A 107 20.28 6.37 1.04
N LYS A 108 19.52 7.32 1.62
CA LYS A 108 19.85 8.01 2.87
C LYS A 108 18.66 8.04 3.81
N GLY A 109 18.94 8.34 5.08
CA GLY A 109 17.93 8.44 6.13
C GLY A 109 17.25 7.10 6.43
N LEU A 110 16.10 7.16 7.10
CA LEU A 110 15.36 5.98 7.54
C LEU A 110 14.97 5.06 6.37
N LEU A 111 14.48 5.63 5.27
CA LEU A 111 14.09 4.85 4.09
C LEU A 111 15.29 4.17 3.42
N GLY A 112 16.42 4.88 3.31
CA GLY A 112 17.66 4.28 2.80
C GLY A 112 18.12 3.11 3.65
N ALA A 113 18.11 3.27 4.98
CA ALA A 113 18.47 2.21 5.91
C ALA A 113 17.57 0.96 5.75
N MET A 114 16.25 1.15 5.63
CA MET A 114 15.31 0.04 5.41
C MET A 114 15.50 -0.66 4.05
N LEU A 115 16.12 -0.03 3.06
CA LEU A 115 16.31 -0.56 1.71
C LEU A 115 17.72 -1.11 1.46
N THR A 116 18.62 -1.08 2.45
CA THR A 116 20.03 -1.48 2.30
C THR A 116 20.21 -2.85 1.63
N ASP A 117 19.45 -3.86 2.07
CA ASP A 117 19.55 -5.23 1.56
C ASP A 117 18.47 -5.59 0.52
N TYR A 118 17.72 -4.60 0.03
CA TYR A 118 16.63 -4.85 -0.90
C TYR A 118 17.16 -5.13 -2.31
N ARG A 119 16.98 -6.38 -2.77
CA ARG A 119 17.33 -6.81 -4.13
C ARG A 119 16.08 -6.86 -5.00
N ARG A 120 15.71 -5.73 -5.61
CA ARG A 120 14.44 -5.52 -6.35
C ARG A 120 13.94 -6.70 -7.18
N LEU A 121 14.81 -7.30 -7.99
CA LEU A 121 14.47 -8.41 -8.90
C LEU A 121 15.11 -9.75 -8.51
N ASP A 122 15.83 -9.79 -7.39
CA ASP A 122 16.56 -10.98 -6.90
C ASP A 122 17.39 -11.70 -7.98
N GLY A 123 18.15 -10.93 -8.77
CA GLY A 123 19.00 -11.45 -9.84
C GLY A 123 18.29 -11.81 -11.15
N GLN A 124 16.95 -11.70 -11.21
CA GLN A 124 16.20 -11.83 -12.46
C GLN A 124 16.26 -10.54 -13.29
N ASN A 125 15.90 -10.64 -14.57
CA ASN A 125 15.52 -9.47 -15.37
C ASN A 125 14.04 -9.13 -15.14
N ALA A 126 13.62 -7.96 -15.62
CA ALA A 126 12.28 -7.43 -15.44
C ALA A 126 11.17 -8.37 -15.92
N ASN A 127 11.32 -8.93 -17.13
CA ASN A 127 10.34 -9.86 -17.68
C ASN A 127 10.26 -11.17 -16.88
N GLY A 128 11.40 -11.73 -16.46
CA GLY A 128 11.45 -12.93 -15.62
C GLY A 128 10.74 -12.72 -14.29
N PHE A 129 11.02 -11.59 -13.63
CA PHE A 129 10.37 -11.22 -12.37
C PHE A 129 8.85 -11.11 -12.52
N LEU A 130 8.37 -10.39 -13.55
CA LEU A 130 6.93 -10.21 -13.77
C LEU A 130 6.24 -11.52 -14.18
N ARG A 131 6.86 -12.37 -15.01
CA ARG A 131 6.28 -13.70 -15.31
C ARG A 131 6.15 -14.59 -14.08
N THR A 132 7.08 -14.45 -13.13
CA THR A 132 7.05 -15.22 -11.88
C THR A 132 5.93 -14.69 -10.98
N TRP A 133 5.91 -13.38 -10.73
CA TRP A 133 5.15 -12.80 -9.63
C TRP A 133 3.89 -12.04 -10.02
N PHE A 134 3.70 -11.69 -11.28
CA PHE A 134 2.54 -10.95 -11.77
C PHE A 134 1.55 -11.87 -12.47
N ASP A 135 0.27 -11.71 -12.17
CA ASP A 135 -0.83 -12.28 -12.94
C ASP A 135 -1.29 -11.24 -13.96
N PHE A 136 -0.99 -11.50 -15.23
CA PHE A 136 -1.32 -10.60 -16.32
C PHE A 136 -2.82 -10.59 -16.66
N ALA A 137 -3.56 -11.67 -16.37
CA ALA A 137 -4.99 -11.72 -16.61
C ALA A 137 -5.75 -10.94 -15.52
N ALA A 138 -5.32 -11.06 -14.27
CA ALA A 138 -5.87 -10.33 -13.15
C ALA A 138 -5.30 -8.90 -13.00
N ASN A 139 -4.34 -8.52 -13.85
CA ASN A 139 -3.59 -7.27 -13.80
C ASN A 139 -3.11 -6.90 -12.37
N SER A 140 -2.59 -7.88 -11.64
CA SER A 140 -2.17 -7.72 -10.25
C SER A 140 -0.99 -8.61 -9.91
N TYR A 141 -0.27 -8.27 -8.85
CA TYR A 141 0.70 -9.20 -8.27
C TYR A 141 -0.03 -10.42 -7.72
N LYS A 142 0.54 -11.60 -7.94
CA LYS A 142 0.18 -12.80 -7.18
C LYS A 142 0.52 -12.53 -5.72
N PHE A 143 -0.33 -12.97 -4.79
CA PHE A 143 -0.09 -12.83 -3.36
C PHE A 143 0.23 -14.18 -2.72
N PRO A 144 1.02 -14.21 -1.63
CA PRO A 144 1.18 -15.44 -0.86
C PRO A 144 -0.15 -15.84 -0.21
N PRO A 145 -0.38 -17.14 0.03
CA PRO A 145 -1.52 -17.59 0.83
C PRO A 145 -1.41 -17.12 2.29
N ASP A 146 -2.46 -17.35 3.07
CA ASP A 146 -2.48 -17.18 4.54
C ASP A 146 -1.96 -15.80 5.00
N ASP A 147 -2.36 -14.74 4.31
CA ASP A 147 -1.94 -13.36 4.60
C ASP A 147 -0.41 -13.16 4.61
N GLY A 148 0.32 -14.03 3.90
CA GLY A 148 1.76 -13.98 3.82
C GLY A 148 2.47 -14.34 5.12
N PHE A 149 1.80 -14.95 6.09
CA PHE A 149 2.48 -15.52 7.25
C PHE A 149 3.35 -16.71 6.83
N LEU A 150 4.51 -16.86 7.48
CA LEU A 150 5.43 -17.97 7.24
C LEU A 150 4.71 -19.30 7.59
N PRO A 151 4.64 -20.26 6.65
CA PRO A 151 4.04 -21.56 6.93
C PRO A 151 4.70 -22.27 8.11
N GLY A 152 3.89 -22.69 9.09
CA GLY A 152 4.38 -23.31 10.33
C GLY A 152 5.01 -22.33 11.34
N GLY A 153 5.07 -21.03 11.01
CA GLY A 153 5.52 -19.99 11.92
C GLY A 153 4.45 -19.65 12.98
N PRO A 154 4.86 -19.13 14.15
CA PRO A 154 3.92 -18.73 15.19
C PRO A 154 3.12 -17.50 14.75
N VAL A 155 1.79 -17.63 14.73
CA VAL A 155 0.86 -16.50 14.54
C VAL A 155 0.01 -16.36 15.79
N ALA A 156 -0.04 -15.15 16.35
CA ALA A 156 -0.80 -14.86 17.57
C ALA A 156 -1.57 -13.56 17.42
N VAL A 157 -2.75 -13.50 18.03
CA VAL A 157 -3.46 -12.23 18.21
C VAL A 157 -2.84 -11.50 19.39
N ILE A 158 -2.32 -10.30 19.14
CA ILE A 158 -1.72 -9.44 20.17
C ILE A 158 -2.38 -8.08 20.16
N ASN A 159 -2.27 -7.35 21.26
CA ASN A 159 -2.62 -5.94 21.33
C ASN A 159 -1.39 -5.08 21.10
N LEU A 160 -1.44 -4.16 20.13
CA LEU A 160 -0.37 -3.19 19.94
C LEU A 160 -0.38 -2.18 21.09
N ALA A 161 0.78 -1.97 21.71
CA ALA A 161 0.88 -1.16 22.91
C ALA A 161 0.81 0.34 22.60
N VAL A 162 0.17 1.12 23.48
CA VAL A 162 0.20 2.59 23.39
C VAL A 162 1.65 3.08 23.40
N GLY A 163 1.98 3.97 22.47
CA GLY A 163 3.32 4.49 22.26
C GLY A 163 4.14 3.72 21.22
N GLN A 164 3.74 2.49 20.86
CA GLN A 164 4.41 1.69 19.85
C GLN A 164 4.39 2.39 18.49
N ARG A 165 5.52 2.34 17.77
CA ARG A 165 5.64 2.86 16.41
C ARG A 165 5.55 1.72 15.41
N ILE A 166 4.69 1.89 14.42
CA ILE A 166 4.46 0.95 13.33
C ILE A 166 4.45 1.71 12.01
N ASP A 167 4.80 1.05 10.92
CA ASP A 167 4.89 1.67 9.61
C ASP A 167 4.27 0.80 8.51
N ARG A 168 4.10 1.39 7.33
CA ARG A 168 3.59 0.71 6.13
C ARG A 168 4.14 1.35 4.86
N PHE A 169 4.45 0.51 3.87
CA PHE A 169 4.62 0.91 2.47
C PHE A 169 3.35 0.56 1.70
N GLY A 170 2.49 1.54 1.45
CA GLY A 170 1.14 1.33 0.91
C GLY A 170 0.13 2.31 1.48
N GLY A 171 -0.94 2.58 0.72
CA GLY A 171 -2.03 3.43 1.18
C GLY A 171 -2.76 2.89 2.42
N GLU A 172 -3.45 3.79 3.10
CA GLU A 172 -4.09 3.55 4.41
C GLU A 172 -5.36 2.70 4.35
N GLY A 173 -5.91 2.45 3.16
CA GLY A 173 -6.97 1.46 2.96
C GLY A 173 -6.51 0.01 3.12
N GLY A 174 -5.20 -0.22 3.30
CA GLY A 174 -4.65 -1.55 3.54
C GLY A 174 -4.69 -1.98 5.01
N ARG A 175 -4.38 -3.26 5.24
CA ARG A 175 -4.46 -3.91 6.56
C ARG A 175 -3.15 -4.50 7.11
N PHE A 176 -2.03 -4.30 6.42
CA PHE A 176 -0.74 -4.88 6.79
C PHE A 176 0.22 -3.79 7.25
N LEU A 177 0.78 -3.94 8.45
CA LEU A 177 1.78 -3.05 9.03
C LEU A 177 3.00 -3.86 9.50
N ALA A 178 4.07 -3.19 9.86
CA ALA A 178 5.22 -3.80 10.51
C ALA A 178 5.71 -2.92 11.67
N PRO A 179 6.61 -3.43 12.54
CA PRO A 179 7.39 -2.58 13.42
C PRO A 179 8.10 -1.47 12.61
N ALA A 180 8.05 -0.23 13.12
CA ALA A 180 8.68 0.89 12.44
C ALA A 180 10.18 0.64 12.21
N GLY A 181 10.64 0.88 10.99
CA GLY A 181 12.05 0.67 10.60
C GLY A 181 12.38 -0.75 10.15
N SER A 182 11.41 -1.66 10.05
CA SER A 182 11.67 -3.03 9.57
C SER A 182 12.22 -3.00 8.12
N PRO A 183 13.30 -3.74 7.80
CA PRO A 183 13.87 -3.77 6.45
C PRO A 183 12.83 -4.18 5.39
N TYR A 184 12.90 -3.57 4.20
CA TYR A 184 11.95 -3.85 3.12
C TYR A 184 12.00 -5.31 2.64
N ALA A 185 13.21 -5.88 2.56
CA ALA A 185 13.43 -7.28 2.21
C ALA A 185 12.79 -8.26 3.21
N GLN A 186 12.59 -7.84 4.46
CA GLN A 186 11.94 -8.68 5.47
C GLN A 186 10.40 -8.65 5.42
N ARG A 187 9.85 -7.75 4.59
CA ARG A 187 8.39 -7.56 4.44
C ARG A 187 7.80 -8.34 3.28
N SER A 188 8.64 -8.89 2.38
CA SER A 188 8.19 -9.64 1.19
C SER A 188 7.07 -8.94 0.41
N ILE A 189 7.20 -7.63 0.19
CA ILE A 189 6.25 -6.81 -0.57
C ILE A 189 6.82 -6.41 -1.95
N ALA A 190 5.93 -6.25 -2.92
CA ALA A 190 6.30 -6.04 -4.32
C ALA A 190 6.97 -4.68 -4.55
N PRO A 191 7.80 -4.51 -5.61
CA PRO A 191 8.48 -3.24 -5.90
C PRO A 191 7.53 -2.04 -6.05
N SER A 192 6.31 -2.25 -6.57
CA SER A 192 5.31 -1.19 -6.77
C SER A 192 4.84 -0.54 -5.47
N ASN A 193 5.00 -1.18 -4.31
CA ASN A 193 4.66 -0.57 -3.01
C ASN A 193 5.55 0.65 -2.70
N LEU A 194 6.70 0.80 -3.36
CA LEU A 194 7.57 1.98 -3.26
C LEU A 194 7.20 3.11 -4.24
N ASN A 195 6.16 2.94 -5.07
CA ASN A 195 5.70 4.02 -5.95
C ASN A 195 5.08 5.14 -5.14
N THR A 196 5.49 6.39 -5.41
CA THR A 196 4.88 7.56 -4.77
C THR A 196 3.57 7.89 -5.48
N PHE A 197 2.46 7.85 -4.74
CA PHE A 197 1.13 8.25 -5.22
C PHE A 197 0.70 9.62 -4.67
N ASP A 198 1.07 9.89 -3.41
CA ASP A 198 0.92 11.18 -2.76
C ASP A 198 2.32 11.76 -2.49
N PRO A 199 2.68 12.94 -3.02
CA PRO A 199 3.95 13.61 -2.74
C PRO A 199 4.22 13.85 -1.25
N GLY A 200 3.18 13.95 -0.42
CA GLY A 200 3.30 14.06 1.04
C GLY A 200 3.87 12.79 1.70
N TYR A 201 3.70 11.63 1.05
CA TYR A 201 4.17 10.33 1.52
C TYR A 201 5.11 9.69 0.49
N PRO A 202 6.36 10.19 0.37
CA PRO A 202 7.33 9.68 -0.58
C PRO A 202 7.56 8.18 -0.37
N PHE A 203 7.66 7.45 -1.48
CA PHE A 203 7.76 5.99 -1.52
C PHE A 203 6.57 5.26 -0.88
N ASN A 204 5.42 5.94 -0.79
CA ASN A 204 4.21 5.44 -0.13
C ASN A 204 4.47 5.00 1.31
N TYR A 205 5.43 5.64 1.98
CA TYR A 205 5.81 5.29 3.34
C TYR A 205 5.02 6.12 4.34
N HIS A 206 4.41 5.40 5.29
CA HIS A 206 3.64 5.99 6.37
C HIS A 206 4.15 5.45 7.70
N LEU A 207 4.33 6.35 8.67
CA LEU A 207 4.75 6.06 10.02
C LEU A 207 3.65 6.49 11.00
N TYR A 208 3.32 5.61 11.92
CA TYR A 208 2.26 5.82 12.88
C TYR A 208 2.75 5.61 14.31
N LYS A 209 2.02 6.22 15.25
CA LYS A 209 2.10 5.92 16.67
C LYS A 209 0.75 5.40 17.16
N VAL A 210 0.78 4.29 17.88
CA VAL A 210 -0.37 3.75 18.60
C VAL A 210 -0.70 4.69 19.77
N VAL A 211 -1.90 5.23 19.79
CA VAL A 211 -2.42 6.10 20.87
C VAL A 211 -3.52 5.43 21.67
N ARG A 212 -4.19 4.41 21.10
CA ARG A 212 -5.07 3.48 21.82
C ARG A 212 -4.70 2.05 21.43
N SER A 213 -4.71 1.14 22.40
CA SER A 213 -4.40 -0.27 22.15
C SER A 213 -5.49 -0.93 21.31
N PHE A 214 -5.10 -1.72 20.30
CA PHE A 214 -6.01 -2.51 19.47
C PHE A 214 -5.36 -3.84 19.05
N ALA A 215 -6.20 -4.81 18.71
CA ALA A 215 -5.78 -6.18 18.40
C ALA A 215 -5.35 -6.34 16.94
N VAL A 216 -4.30 -7.11 16.71
CA VAL A 216 -3.78 -7.50 15.39
C VAL A 216 -3.37 -8.97 15.40
N SER A 217 -3.39 -9.62 14.25
CA SER A 217 -2.67 -10.89 14.07
C SER A 217 -1.20 -10.57 13.79
N ALA A 218 -0.30 -11.13 14.58
CA ALA A 218 1.14 -10.90 14.49
C ALA A 218 1.89 -12.21 14.25
N GLY A 219 2.89 -12.17 13.38
CA GLY A 219 3.67 -13.35 13.03
C GLY A 219 4.75 -13.07 11.98
N PRO A 220 5.65 -14.04 11.74
CA PRO A 220 6.70 -13.92 10.75
C PRO A 220 6.14 -13.90 9.32
N VAL A 221 6.78 -13.13 8.45
CA VAL A 221 6.44 -13.00 7.02
C VAL A 221 7.11 -14.13 6.21
N ALA A 222 6.37 -14.77 5.32
CA ALA A 222 6.91 -15.76 4.39
C ALA A 222 7.85 -15.12 3.34
N PRO A 223 8.89 -15.83 2.86
CA PRO A 223 9.64 -15.40 1.67
C PRO A 223 8.71 -15.25 0.46
N PHE A 224 8.78 -14.11 -0.23
CA PHE A 224 8.00 -13.85 -1.44
C PHE A 224 8.63 -12.73 -2.27
N TYR A 225 8.26 -12.62 -3.56
CA TYR A 225 8.82 -11.62 -4.50
C TYR A 225 10.36 -11.60 -4.58
N GLY A 226 11.00 -12.76 -4.41
CA GLY A 226 12.47 -12.87 -4.37
C GLY A 226 13.11 -12.24 -3.13
N GLN A 227 12.33 -11.95 -2.09
CA GLN A 227 12.82 -11.44 -0.82
C GLN A 227 12.78 -12.53 0.26
N PRO A 228 13.69 -12.48 1.24
CA PRO A 228 13.78 -13.51 2.28
C PRO A 228 12.62 -13.49 3.28
N GLY A 229 11.89 -12.38 3.44
CA GLY A 229 10.86 -12.28 4.46
C GLY A 229 11.44 -12.41 5.87
N ASN A 230 10.79 -13.20 6.72
CA ASN A 230 11.11 -13.45 8.13
C ASN A 230 11.04 -12.24 9.06
N GLY A 231 10.61 -11.07 8.57
CA GLY A 231 10.24 -9.94 9.41
C GLY A 231 8.96 -10.23 10.19
N LEU A 232 8.66 -9.39 11.18
CA LEU A 232 7.38 -9.41 11.88
C LEU A 232 6.37 -8.55 11.12
N GLN A 233 5.19 -9.09 10.84
CA GLN A 233 4.05 -8.30 10.35
C GLN A 233 2.91 -8.24 11.36
N TYR A 234 2.11 -7.20 11.24
CA TYR A 234 0.84 -6.99 11.94
C TYR A 234 -0.28 -6.89 10.90
N VAL A 235 -1.29 -7.73 11.04
CA VAL A 235 -2.41 -7.84 10.10
C VAL A 235 -3.71 -7.52 10.83
N LEU A 236 -4.42 -6.50 10.35
CA LEU A 236 -5.75 -6.16 10.84
C LEU A 236 -6.79 -7.17 10.33
N PRO A 237 -7.92 -7.34 11.03
CA PRO A 237 -9.02 -8.19 10.58
C PRO A 237 -9.49 -7.85 9.16
N LEU A 238 -10.07 -8.85 8.47
CA LEU A 238 -10.71 -8.61 7.18
C LEU A 238 -11.84 -7.57 7.33
N GLY A 239 -11.90 -6.62 6.41
CA GLY A 239 -12.84 -5.50 6.44
C GLY A 239 -12.37 -4.29 7.26
N ASP A 240 -11.23 -4.39 7.95
CA ASP A 240 -10.61 -3.28 8.66
C ASP A 240 -9.46 -2.65 7.87
N SER A 241 -9.01 -1.45 8.28
CA SER A 241 -7.95 -0.70 7.61
C SER A 241 -7.20 0.23 8.54
N VAL A 242 -6.01 0.67 8.12
CA VAL A 242 -5.25 1.70 8.83
C VAL A 242 -6.04 3.01 8.92
N ALA A 243 -6.76 3.38 7.87
CA ALA A 243 -7.61 4.57 7.85
C ALA A 243 -8.72 4.54 8.92
N ASN A 244 -9.30 3.36 9.20
CA ASN A 244 -10.29 3.20 10.28
C ASN A 244 -9.65 3.50 11.65
N HIS A 245 -8.48 2.93 11.94
CA HIS A 245 -7.79 3.16 13.21
C HIS A 245 -7.31 4.61 13.39
N ILE A 246 -7.03 5.33 12.30
CA ILE A 246 -6.77 6.77 12.38
C ILE A 246 -8.06 7.53 12.71
N THR A 247 -9.15 7.22 12.01
CA THR A 247 -10.46 7.86 12.21
C THR A 247 -11.00 7.63 13.62
N ASN A 248 -10.81 6.43 14.16
CA ASN A 248 -11.21 6.05 15.51
C ASN A 248 -10.32 6.66 16.61
N GLY A 249 -9.18 7.27 16.23
CA GLY A 249 -8.20 7.81 17.15
C GLY A 249 -7.40 6.73 17.88
N ASP A 250 -7.18 5.57 17.26
CA ASP A 250 -6.27 4.52 17.75
C ASP A 250 -4.83 4.74 17.26
N LEU A 251 -4.68 5.36 16.08
CA LEU A 251 -3.40 5.72 15.46
C LEU A 251 -3.34 7.23 15.18
N ILE A 252 -2.13 7.79 15.27
CA ILE A 252 -1.80 9.10 14.71
C ILE A 252 -0.67 8.95 13.69
N ARG A 253 -0.73 9.74 12.61
CA ARG A 253 0.35 9.86 11.62
C ARG A 253 1.51 10.65 12.20
N LEU A 254 2.74 10.29 11.82
CA LEU A 254 3.96 10.95 12.27
C LEU A 254 4.77 11.62 11.14
N ASN A 255 4.41 11.38 9.89
CA ASN A 255 5.03 11.97 8.71
C ASN A 255 3.97 12.35 7.67
#